data_AF-A0A0C4EKG7-F1
#
_entry.id   AF-A0A0C4EKG7-F1
#
_cell.length_a   1.000
_cell.length_b   1.000
_cell.length_c   1.000
_cell.angle_alpha   90.00
_cell.angle_beta   90.00
_cell.angle_gamma   90.00
#
_symmetry.space_group_name_H-M   'P 1'
#
loop_
_entity.id
_entity.type
_entity.pdbx_description
1 polymer ?
#
loop_
_entity_poly.entity_id
_entity_poly.type
_entity_poly.pdbx_seq_one_letter_code
_entity_poly.pdbx_strand_id
1 'polypeptide(L)'
;MVRAMRASWLGKQSILHSTAPTTTNRTQNTAMLSRLRPTPPRLATRTPQQQQQQRTRADLAPKKFKYRKAFKGSPPVRTGGSTLATTLEHGQFGLRVLEPCRLSAKTLQSCEMAIKRAIKPTKGAKSFLRIFPDLPVCVKGNETRMGKGKGPFEYWACRSVKSPTHSLTPTKY
;
A
#
# COMPACT_ATOMS: atom_id res chain seq x y z
N MET A 1 -46.10 -27.47 21.41
CA MET A 1 -46.49 -28.44 22.47
C MET A 1 -46.47 -29.83 21.83
N VAL A 2 -45.68 -30.76 22.41
CA VAL A 2 -45.76 -32.24 22.29
C VAL A 2 -45.08 -32.97 21.09
N ARG A 3 -44.01 -33.72 21.48
CA ARG A 3 -43.47 -35.06 21.08
C ARG A 3 -43.22 -35.39 19.59
N ALA A 4 -42.04 -35.83 19.12
CA ALA A 4 -41.05 -36.87 19.52
C ALA A 4 -41.30 -38.28 18.91
N MET A 5 -40.34 -38.79 18.14
CA MET A 5 -39.96 -40.23 17.90
C MET A 5 -38.75 -40.25 16.93
N ARG A 6 -37.50 -40.59 17.26
CA ARG A 6 -36.80 -41.83 17.71
C ARG A 6 -36.69 -42.98 16.67
N ALA A 7 -35.45 -43.29 16.26
CA ALA A 7 -34.85 -44.64 16.06
C ALA A 7 -33.37 -44.48 15.57
N SER A 8 -32.33 -44.72 16.39
CA SER A 8 -31.63 -45.99 16.73
C SER A 8 -30.79 -46.57 15.57
N TRP A 9 -29.45 -46.41 15.50
CA TRP A 9 -28.32 -47.10 16.18
C TRP A 9 -28.02 -48.56 15.73
N LEU A 10 -26.86 -48.69 15.04
CA LEU A 10 -25.79 -49.71 15.03
C LEU A 10 -26.07 -51.24 14.96
N GLY A 11 -25.26 -51.92 14.15
CA GLY A 11 -24.86 -53.32 14.44
C GLY A 11 -24.04 -54.07 13.38
N LYS A 12 -22.89 -54.61 13.85
CA LYS A 12 -22.18 -55.87 13.46
C LYS A 12 -21.20 -55.79 12.26
N GLN A 13 -19.86 -55.94 12.37
CA GLN A 13 -18.95 -56.97 12.92
C GLN A 13 -18.91 -58.32 12.19
N SER A 14 -17.72 -58.72 11.68
CA SER A 14 -17.08 -60.07 11.62
C SER A 14 -16.15 -60.22 10.37
N ILE A 15 -15.08 -61.01 10.25
CA ILE A 15 -14.20 -61.90 11.06
C ILE A 15 -12.93 -62.17 10.17
N LEU A 16 -11.76 -62.43 10.78
CA LEU A 16 -10.47 -62.82 10.16
C LEU A 16 -10.32 -64.35 10.04
N HIS A 17 -9.61 -64.89 9.03
CA HIS A 17 -8.77 -66.13 9.03
C HIS A 17 -7.83 -66.07 7.79
N SER A 18 -6.48 -66.07 7.84
CA SER A 18 -5.45 -67.08 8.20
C SER A 18 -5.04 -68.06 7.08
N THR A 19 -3.71 -68.11 6.86
CA THR A 19 -2.81 -69.22 6.42
C THR A 19 -2.05 -69.07 5.09
N ALA A 20 -0.72 -69.21 5.20
CA ALA A 20 0.27 -69.32 4.12
C ALA A 20 0.49 -70.80 3.72
N PRO A 21 1.20 -71.06 2.62
CA PRO A 21 2.43 -71.86 2.79
C PRO A 21 3.63 -71.45 1.91
N THR A 22 4.80 -71.79 2.44
CA THR A 22 6.16 -71.64 1.90
C THR A 22 6.49 -72.73 0.87
N THR A 23 7.28 -72.42 -0.18
CA THR A 23 8.18 -73.41 -0.80
C THR A 23 9.44 -72.75 -1.37
N THR A 24 10.55 -73.46 -1.18
CA THR A 24 11.98 -73.20 -1.41
C THR A 24 12.45 -73.31 -2.87
N ASN A 25 13.43 -72.50 -3.30
CA ASN A 25 14.70 -72.91 -3.98
C ASN A 25 15.51 -71.66 -4.37
N ARG A 26 16.67 -71.41 -3.78
CA ARG A 26 18.04 -71.94 -4.05
C ARG A 26 18.74 -71.34 -5.29
N THR A 27 19.80 -70.60 -4.95
CA THR A 27 21.12 -70.47 -5.63
C THR A 27 21.32 -69.52 -6.82
N GLN A 28 22.29 -68.63 -6.57
CA GLN A 28 23.30 -68.00 -7.44
C GLN A 28 22.83 -67.11 -8.58
N ASN A 29 23.18 -65.82 -8.52
CA ASN A 29 24.38 -65.40 -9.25
C ASN A 29 24.83 -63.98 -8.92
N THR A 30 26.12 -63.90 -8.69
CA THR A 30 26.94 -62.69 -8.66
C THR A 30 26.93 -62.06 -10.06
N ALA A 31 26.46 -60.82 -10.17
CA ALA A 31 26.82 -59.95 -11.30
C ALA A 31 26.81 -58.50 -10.83
N MET A 32 28.02 -58.03 -10.48
CA MET A 32 28.35 -56.61 -10.42
C MET A 32 28.10 -55.99 -11.79
N LEU A 33 27.03 -55.21 -11.92
CA LEU A 33 26.90 -54.20 -12.97
C LEU A 33 26.63 -52.87 -12.30
N SER A 34 27.58 -51.97 -12.49
CA SER A 34 27.60 -50.58 -12.07
C SER A 34 26.27 -49.88 -12.34
N ARG A 35 25.48 -49.67 -11.28
CA ARG A 35 24.41 -48.68 -11.33
C ARG A 35 25.06 -47.31 -11.41
N LEU A 36 25.06 -46.71 -12.59
CA LEU A 36 25.22 -45.26 -12.72
C LEU A 36 24.22 -44.64 -11.73
N ARG A 37 24.73 -43.94 -10.72
CA ARG A 37 23.88 -43.17 -9.81
C ARG A 37 23.14 -42.14 -10.66
N PRO A 38 21.80 -42.10 -10.65
CA PRO A 38 21.10 -40.97 -11.24
C PRO A 38 21.53 -39.73 -10.45
N THR A 39 22.15 -38.77 -11.13
CA THR A 39 22.41 -37.46 -10.56
C THR A 39 21.07 -36.87 -10.11
N PRO A 40 20.91 -36.41 -8.86
CA PRO A 40 19.69 -35.75 -8.47
C PRO A 40 19.47 -34.55 -9.41
N PRO A 41 18.23 -34.28 -9.88
CA PRO A 41 17.98 -33.02 -10.56
C PRO A 41 18.33 -31.92 -9.57
N ARG A 42 19.28 -31.06 -9.96
CA ARG A 42 19.65 -29.86 -9.21
C ARG A 42 18.34 -29.15 -8.89
N LEU A 43 17.91 -29.21 -7.63
CA LEU A 43 16.83 -28.37 -7.12
C LEU A 43 17.21 -26.96 -7.52
N ALA A 44 16.54 -26.42 -8.54
CA ALA A 44 16.65 -25.01 -8.84
C ALA A 44 16.28 -24.33 -7.53
N THR A 45 17.25 -23.69 -6.90
CA THR A 45 16.97 -22.70 -5.87
C THR A 45 16.01 -21.75 -6.55
N ARG A 46 14.71 -21.91 -6.28
CA ARG A 46 13.71 -20.91 -6.59
C ARG A 46 14.21 -19.71 -5.80
N THR A 47 14.99 -18.86 -6.45
CA THR A 47 15.27 -17.52 -5.96
C THR A 47 13.92 -17.03 -5.50
N PRO A 48 13.71 -16.70 -4.22
CA PRO A 48 12.47 -16.04 -3.86
C PRO A 48 12.48 -14.83 -4.76
N GLN A 49 11.60 -14.83 -5.77
CA GLN A 49 11.36 -13.63 -6.55
C GLN A 49 11.00 -12.64 -5.47
N GLN A 50 11.95 -11.76 -5.16
CA GLN A 50 11.69 -10.65 -4.29
C GLN A 50 10.56 -9.97 -5.02
N GLN A 51 9.34 -10.19 -4.54
CA GLN A 51 8.21 -9.39 -4.94
C GLN A 51 8.71 -8.02 -4.56
N GLN A 52 9.21 -7.26 -5.54
CA GLN A 52 9.41 -5.85 -5.40
C GLN A 52 8.03 -5.41 -5.00
N GLN A 53 7.86 -5.17 -3.70
CA GLN A 53 6.68 -4.56 -3.16
C GLN A 53 6.58 -3.31 -4.03
N GLN A 54 5.64 -3.34 -4.97
CA GLN A 54 5.24 -2.16 -5.69
C GLN A 54 4.71 -1.30 -4.57
N ARG A 55 5.58 -0.45 -4.00
CA ARG A 55 5.26 0.36 -2.83
C ARG A 55 4.06 1.17 -3.29
N THR A 56 2.90 0.72 -2.85
CA THR A 56 1.66 1.33 -3.28
C THR A 56 1.73 2.77 -2.79
N ARG A 57 1.19 3.65 -3.62
CA ARG A 57 1.25 5.11 -3.54
C ARG A 57 0.49 5.66 -2.31
N ALA A 58 0.73 5.11 -1.14
CA ALA A 58 -0.03 5.38 0.08
C ALA A 58 0.58 6.52 0.90
N ASP A 59 1.89 6.73 0.83
CA ASP A 59 2.50 7.80 1.60
C ASP A 59 2.78 9.00 0.70
N LEU A 60 2.00 10.06 0.91
CA LEU A 60 2.35 11.42 0.52
C LEU A 60 3.60 11.85 1.31
N ALA A 61 4.72 11.20 1.04
CA ALA A 61 6.00 11.36 1.68
C ALA A 61 7.12 11.20 0.63
N PRO A 62 8.10 12.11 0.58
CA PRO A 62 9.23 12.00 -0.32
C PRO A 62 10.12 10.82 0.06
N LYS A 63 10.58 10.07 -0.96
CA LYS A 63 11.46 8.92 -0.79
C LYS A 63 12.88 9.29 -0.31
N LYS A 64 13.38 10.46 -0.73
CA LYS A 64 14.73 10.95 -0.40
C LYS A 64 14.62 12.41 0.04
N PHE A 65 15.30 12.77 1.13
CA PHE A 65 15.34 14.15 1.61
C PHE A 65 16.69 14.44 2.30
N LYS A 66 17.31 15.60 1.98
CA LYS A 66 18.65 15.95 2.48
C LYS A 66 18.66 16.28 3.98
N TYR A 67 17.66 17.02 4.47
CA TYR A 67 17.63 17.54 5.86
C TYR A 67 16.36 17.16 6.60
N ARG A 68 16.43 16.35 7.67
CA ARG A 68 15.20 15.89 8.36
C ARG A 68 14.38 17.00 9.03
N LYS A 69 14.97 18.20 9.25
CA LYS A 69 14.32 19.36 9.86
C LYS A 69 14.49 20.59 8.98
N ALA A 70 13.39 21.28 8.64
CA ALA A 70 13.41 22.48 7.80
C ALA A 70 12.82 23.70 8.52
N PHE A 71 13.35 24.91 8.29
CA PHE A 71 12.76 26.15 8.83
C PHE A 71 11.30 26.30 8.39
N LYS A 72 10.48 26.96 9.22
CA LYS A 72 9.04 27.08 8.99
C LYS A 72 8.75 27.73 7.63
N GLY A 73 9.37 28.87 7.35
CA GLY A 73 9.08 29.72 6.19
C GLY A 73 7.61 30.15 6.10
N SER A 74 7.30 30.98 5.10
CA SER A 74 5.93 31.44 4.81
C SER A 74 5.46 30.89 3.46
N PRO A 75 4.16 30.62 3.27
CA PRO A 75 3.60 30.37 1.94
C PRO A 75 3.96 31.52 0.97
N PRO A 76 4.41 31.22 -0.25
CA PRO A 76 4.84 32.26 -1.18
C PRO A 76 3.63 33.05 -1.69
N VAL A 77 3.72 34.38 -1.61
CA VAL A 77 2.79 35.29 -2.29
C VAL A 77 3.40 35.67 -3.63
N ARG A 78 2.74 35.29 -4.73
CA ARG A 78 3.24 35.54 -6.08
C ARG A 78 2.79 36.92 -6.56
N THR A 79 3.54 37.96 -6.17
CA THR A 79 3.25 39.35 -6.55
C THR A 79 3.39 39.59 -8.06
N GLY A 80 4.30 38.87 -8.73
CA GLY A 80 4.54 39.02 -10.18
C GLY A 80 3.54 38.33 -11.11
N GLY A 81 2.29 38.08 -10.66
CA GLY A 81 1.23 37.55 -11.54
C GLY A 81 1.44 36.14 -12.08
N SER A 82 2.27 35.31 -11.44
CA SER A 82 2.58 33.97 -11.94
C SER A 82 1.34 33.05 -11.98
N THR A 83 1.08 32.48 -13.16
CA THR A 83 -0.07 31.62 -13.47
C THR A 83 0.21 30.12 -13.32
N LEU A 84 1.44 29.74 -12.94
CA LEU A 84 1.82 28.32 -12.81
C LEU A 84 0.91 27.60 -11.83
N ALA A 85 0.49 26.39 -12.21
CA ALA A 85 -0.39 25.51 -11.45
C ALA A 85 -1.75 26.13 -11.06
N THR A 86 -2.18 27.21 -11.73
CA THR A 86 -3.49 27.84 -11.53
C THR A 86 -4.54 27.28 -12.51
N THR A 87 -4.12 26.87 -13.70
CA THR A 87 -4.93 26.27 -14.77
C THR A 87 -5.14 24.77 -14.56
N LEU A 88 -6.22 24.21 -15.10
CA LEU A 88 -6.45 22.76 -15.11
C LEU A 88 -5.70 22.12 -16.27
N GLU A 89 -4.79 21.19 -15.97
CA GLU A 89 -4.06 20.39 -16.99
C GLU A 89 -4.76 19.05 -17.26
N HIS A 90 -5.57 18.59 -16.31
CA HIS A 90 -6.20 17.27 -16.34
C HIS A 90 -7.66 17.40 -15.92
N GLY A 91 -8.54 16.74 -16.67
CA GLY A 91 -9.97 16.70 -16.38
C GLY A 91 -10.71 17.99 -16.70
N GLN A 92 -12.00 17.99 -16.41
CA GLN A 92 -12.91 19.11 -16.70
C GLN A 92 -13.11 20.04 -15.50
N PHE A 93 -12.89 19.52 -14.28
CA PHE A 93 -13.13 20.23 -13.03
C PHE A 93 -11.94 20.07 -12.10
N GLY A 94 -11.73 21.06 -11.22
CA GLY A 94 -10.75 20.94 -10.17
C GLY A 94 -10.98 21.92 -9.02
N LEU A 95 -10.33 21.61 -7.90
CA LEU A 95 -10.36 22.42 -6.69
C LEU A 95 -9.13 23.31 -6.65
N ARG A 96 -9.34 24.61 -6.44
CA ARG A 96 -8.28 25.60 -6.29
C ARG A 96 -8.28 26.19 -4.88
N VAL A 97 -7.11 26.59 -4.41
CA VAL A 97 -6.97 27.27 -3.13
C VAL A 97 -7.17 28.76 -3.33
N LEU A 98 -8.08 29.36 -2.56
CA LEU A 98 -8.38 30.80 -2.63
C LEU A 98 -7.34 31.64 -1.88
N GLU A 99 -6.79 31.11 -0.78
CA GLU A 99 -5.87 31.80 0.11
C GLU A 99 -4.55 31.04 0.30
N PRO A 100 -3.42 31.73 0.51
CA PRO A 100 -2.15 31.05 0.72
C PRO A 100 -2.14 30.34 2.07
N CYS A 101 -2.03 29.01 2.06
CA CYS A 101 -2.07 28.21 3.28
C CYS A 101 -1.05 27.08 3.27
N ARG A 102 -0.90 26.40 4.41
CA ARG A 102 -0.07 25.20 4.53
C ARG A 102 -0.99 23.99 4.61
N LEU A 103 -0.87 23.08 3.65
CA LEU A 103 -1.69 21.88 3.58
C LEU A 103 -0.88 20.68 4.04
N SER A 104 -1.37 20.02 5.09
CA SER A 104 -0.77 18.80 5.63
C SER A 104 -1.12 17.58 4.75
N ALA A 105 -0.22 16.60 4.69
CA ALA A 105 -0.42 15.35 3.97
C ALA A 105 -1.73 14.64 4.36
N LYS A 106 -2.05 14.61 5.66
CA LYS A 106 -3.31 14.04 6.18
C LYS A 106 -4.55 14.72 5.59
N THR A 107 -4.53 16.05 5.46
CA THR A 107 -5.64 16.82 4.87
C THR A 107 -5.79 16.47 3.40
N LEU A 108 -4.69 16.41 2.65
CA LEU A 108 -4.72 16.04 1.23
C LEU A 108 -5.27 14.63 1.03
N GLN A 109 -4.85 13.66 1.85
CA GLN A 109 -5.40 12.30 1.83
C GLN A 109 -6.90 12.29 2.15
N SER A 110 -7.33 13.08 3.14
CA SER A 110 -8.75 13.19 3.51
C SER A 110 -9.59 13.77 2.37
N CYS A 111 -9.09 14.83 1.72
CA CYS A 111 -9.72 15.42 0.54
C CYS A 111 -9.79 14.41 -0.62
N GLU A 112 -8.70 13.71 -0.91
CA GLU A 112 -8.66 12.70 -1.98
C GLU A 112 -9.63 11.55 -1.70
N MET A 113 -9.71 11.07 -0.46
CA MET A 113 -10.67 10.05 -0.04
C MET A 113 -12.11 10.54 -0.18
N ALA A 114 -12.41 11.78 0.21
CA ALA A 114 -13.74 12.37 0.06
C ALA A 114 -14.15 12.44 -1.42
N ILE A 115 -13.26 12.91 -2.29
CA ILE A 115 -13.50 12.96 -3.74
C ILE A 115 -13.69 11.55 -4.29
N LYS A 116 -12.82 10.59 -3.92
CA LYS A 116 -12.94 9.18 -4.35
C LYS A 116 -14.28 8.56 -3.96
N ARG A 117 -14.81 8.88 -2.77
CA ARG A 117 -16.15 8.43 -2.34
C ARG A 117 -17.25 9.07 -3.19
N ALA A 118 -17.15 10.35 -3.50
CA ALA A 118 -18.13 11.07 -4.31
C ALA A 118 -18.15 10.62 -5.78
N ILE A 119 -16.99 10.31 -6.37
CA ILE A 119 -16.90 9.86 -7.78
C ILE A 119 -17.14 8.37 -7.98
N LYS A 120 -17.17 7.58 -6.90
CA LYS A 120 -17.40 6.12 -6.93
C LYS A 120 -18.59 5.67 -7.82
N PRO A 121 -19.76 6.34 -7.83
CA PRO A 121 -20.87 5.93 -8.72
C PRO A 121 -20.60 6.15 -10.21
N THR A 122 -19.68 7.06 -10.58
CA THR A 122 -19.37 7.37 -11.96
C THR A 122 -18.29 6.42 -12.50
N LYS A 123 -18.69 5.54 -13.43
CA LYS A 123 -17.77 4.56 -14.03
C LYS A 123 -16.69 5.26 -14.86
N GLY A 124 -15.42 4.95 -14.61
CA GLY A 124 -14.28 5.51 -15.35
C GLY A 124 -13.75 6.86 -14.85
N ALA A 125 -14.32 7.43 -13.78
CA ALA A 125 -13.82 8.66 -13.18
C ALA A 125 -12.44 8.46 -12.54
N LYS A 126 -11.53 9.42 -12.76
CA LYS A 126 -10.18 9.44 -12.20
C LYS A 126 -9.97 10.74 -11.42
N SER A 127 -9.33 10.67 -10.27
CA SER A 127 -8.91 11.84 -9.49
C SER A 127 -7.38 11.95 -9.46
N PHE A 128 -6.90 13.19 -9.49
CA PHE A 128 -5.47 13.49 -9.48
C PHE A 128 -5.16 14.54 -8.42
N LEU A 129 -4.13 14.31 -7.61
CA LEU A 129 -3.57 15.30 -6.71
C LEU A 129 -2.38 16.00 -7.39
N ARG A 130 -2.48 17.31 -7.60
CA ARG A 130 -1.41 18.09 -8.27
C ARG A 130 -0.33 18.61 -7.33
N ILE A 131 -0.60 18.63 -6.02
CA ILE A 131 0.30 19.16 -5.02
C ILE A 131 0.91 17.99 -4.25
N PHE A 132 2.22 18.02 -4.07
CA PHE A 132 2.96 17.02 -3.29
C PHE A 132 3.53 17.63 -2.01
N PRO A 133 3.35 17.00 -0.83
CA PRO A 133 3.91 17.50 0.42
C PRO A 133 5.38 17.11 0.56
N ASP A 134 6.24 18.09 0.31
CA ASP A 134 7.70 17.98 0.29
C ASP A 134 8.38 18.62 1.51
N LEU A 135 7.62 19.32 2.37
CA LEU A 135 8.17 20.06 3.50
C LEU A 135 8.03 19.29 4.81
N PRO A 136 9.14 19.00 5.51
CA PRO A 136 9.06 18.34 6.80
C PRO A 136 8.66 19.33 7.90
N VAL A 137 7.56 19.06 8.58
CA VAL A 137 7.10 19.83 9.74
C VAL A 137 7.56 19.12 11.01
N CYS A 138 8.22 19.88 11.87
CA CYS A 138 8.66 19.41 13.18
C CYS A 138 7.94 20.21 14.25
N VAL A 139 7.34 19.52 15.22
CA VAL A 139 6.59 20.13 16.31
C VAL A 139 7.24 19.69 17.62
N LYS A 140 7.33 20.63 18.56
CA LYS A 140 7.76 20.34 19.92
C LYS A 140 6.52 19.99 20.74
N GLY A 141 6.63 18.98 21.61
CA GLY A 141 5.51 18.58 22.45
C GLY A 141 5.01 19.72 23.32
N ASN A 142 3.69 19.83 23.45
CA ASN A 142 3.02 20.90 24.21
C ASN A 142 3.39 20.88 25.70
N GLU A 143 3.76 19.73 26.22
CA GLU A 143 4.24 19.50 27.58
C GLU A 143 5.61 20.12 27.87
N THR A 144 6.39 20.45 26.82
CA THR A 144 7.76 20.92 26.98
C THR A 144 7.87 22.45 26.95
N ARG A 145 8.68 23.02 27.85
CA ARG A 145 8.99 24.47 27.85
C ARG A 145 9.87 24.87 26.67
N MET A 146 9.96 26.17 26.39
CA MET A 146 10.81 26.75 25.34
C MET A 146 12.31 26.43 25.52
N GLY A 147 13.10 26.53 24.44
CA GLY A 147 14.54 26.21 24.43
C GLY A 147 14.85 24.75 24.05
N LYS A 148 16.04 24.25 24.38
CA LYS A 148 16.51 22.86 24.12
C LYS A 148 16.45 22.40 22.65
N GLY A 149 16.48 23.35 21.71
CA GLY A 149 16.48 23.06 20.27
C GLY A 149 15.11 22.66 19.70
N LYS A 150 15.14 22.10 18.49
CA LYS A 150 13.94 21.83 17.66
C LYS A 150 13.38 20.43 17.89
N GLY A 151 12.06 20.31 17.93
CA GLY A 151 11.33 19.05 18.10
C GLY A 151 11.55 18.00 17.00
N PRO A 152 11.01 16.78 17.19
CA PRO A 152 11.05 15.71 16.21
C PRO A 152 10.18 16.02 14.97
N PHE A 153 10.39 15.25 13.90
CA PHE A 153 9.54 15.29 12.71
C PHE A 153 8.16 14.69 13.03
N GLU A 154 7.09 15.33 12.57
CA GLU A 154 5.72 14.86 12.80
C GLU A 154 5.02 14.50 11.48
N TYR A 155 4.98 15.41 10.51
CA TYR A 155 4.27 15.19 9.25
C TYR A 155 4.86 16.00 8.07
N TRP A 156 4.46 15.58 6.87
CA TRP A 156 4.76 16.29 5.63
C TRP A 156 3.67 17.31 5.31
N ALA A 157 4.09 18.48 4.84
CA ALA A 157 3.18 19.52 4.36
C ALA A 157 3.67 20.10 3.04
N CYS A 158 2.80 20.85 2.37
CA CYS A 158 3.13 21.68 1.22
C CYS A 158 2.69 23.12 1.47
N ARG A 159 3.34 24.07 0.80
CA ARG A 159 2.90 25.47 0.75
C ARG A 159 2.04 25.64 -0.49
N SER A 160 0.76 25.96 -0.29
CA SER A 160 -0.11 26.33 -1.39
C SER A 160 0.10 27.80 -1.75
N VAL A 161 -0.20 28.14 -2.99
CA VAL A 161 -0.12 29.50 -3.52
C VAL A 161 -1.52 30.06 -3.61
N LYS A 162 -1.67 31.34 -3.27
CA LYS A 162 -2.91 32.08 -3.53
C LYS A 162 -3.19 32.10 -5.04
N SER A 163 -4.39 31.72 -5.44
CA SER A 163 -4.78 31.91 -6.83
C SER A 163 -5.10 33.41 -7.10
N PRO A 164 -4.70 33.97 -8.26
CA PRO A 164 -4.94 35.38 -8.57
C PRO A 164 -6.44 35.70 -8.49
N THR A 165 -6.79 36.68 -7.67
CA THR A 165 -8.16 37.05 -7.31
C THR A 165 -8.97 37.62 -8.49
N HIS A 166 -8.34 37.92 -9.62
CA HIS A 166 -8.97 38.56 -10.77
C HIS A 166 -9.66 37.63 -11.77
N SER A 167 -9.68 36.32 -11.54
CA SER A 167 -10.38 35.36 -12.42
C SER A 167 -11.35 34.48 -11.61
N LEU A 168 -12.46 35.06 -11.17
CA LEU A 168 -13.68 34.27 -10.88
C LEU A 168 -14.40 33.83 -12.16
N THR A 169 -13.82 34.10 -13.34
CA THR A 169 -14.30 33.55 -14.59
C THR A 169 -13.97 32.06 -14.64
N PRO A 170 -14.95 31.16 -14.86
CA PRO A 170 -14.64 29.83 -15.33
C PRO A 170 -13.96 30.01 -16.68
N THR A 171 -12.64 29.86 -16.72
CA THR A 171 -11.90 29.80 -17.99
C THR A 171 -12.29 28.46 -18.60
N LYS A 172 -13.41 28.46 -19.34
CA LYS A 172 -13.74 27.41 -20.29
C LYS A 172 -12.62 27.41 -21.32
N TYR A 173 -11.92 26.30 -21.43
CA TYR A 173 -11.36 25.84 -22.69
C TYR A 173 -12.12 24.57 -23.05
#